data_AF-A0A843DXI2-F1
#
_entry.id   AF-A0A843DXI2-F1
#
_cell.length_a   1.000
_cell.length_b   1.000
_cell.length_c   1.000
_cell.angle_alpha   90.00
_cell.angle_beta   90.00
_cell.angle_gamma   90.00
#
_symmetry.space_group_name_H-M   'P 1'
#
loop_
_entity.id
_entity.type
_entity.pdbx_description
1 polymer ?
#
loop_
_entity_poly.entity_id
_entity_poly.type
_entity_poly.pdbx_seq_one_letter_code
_entity_poly.pdbx_strand_id
1 'polypeptide(L)'
;MPSEFPKKVVHGGKIQEMRRIFGESLLDVSASMNPFVPEFSCAYNHEDLAVYPDDSYTALKEKISSVFGRDTEEICVGNGSAEIIRVFCKVTDG
;
A
#
# COMPACT_ATOMS: atom_id res chain seq x y z
N MET A 1 -9.96 1.22 -34.08
CA MET A 1 -9.45 0.01 -33.41
C MET A 1 -9.62 0.20 -31.92
N PRO A 2 -10.27 -0.69 -31.16
CA PRO A 2 -10.19 -0.59 -29.71
C PRO A 2 -8.72 -0.83 -29.35
N SER A 3 -8.08 0.17 -28.74
CA SER A 3 -6.75 0.02 -28.16
C SER A 3 -6.79 -1.19 -27.22
N GLU A 4 -5.92 -2.17 -27.42
CA GLU A 4 -5.81 -3.32 -26.51
C GLU A 4 -5.77 -2.80 -25.08
N PHE A 5 -6.80 -3.15 -24.29
CA PHE A 5 -6.78 -2.84 -22.87
C PHE A 5 -5.55 -3.53 -22.27
N PRO A 6 -4.71 -2.82 -21.50
CA PRO A 6 -3.53 -3.42 -20.91
C PRO A 6 -3.94 -4.64 -20.09
N LYS A 7 -3.37 -5.79 -20.42
CA LYS A 7 -3.61 -7.03 -19.66
C LYS A 7 -3.12 -6.81 -18.23
N LYS A 8 -3.87 -7.34 -17.26
CA LYS A 8 -3.46 -7.30 -15.85
C LYS A 8 -2.06 -7.88 -15.71
N VAL A 9 -1.10 -7.04 -15.31
CA VAL A 9 0.24 -7.51 -14.95
C VAL A 9 0.11 -8.26 -13.63
N VAL A 10 0.37 -9.57 -13.66
CA VAL A 10 0.44 -10.38 -12.45
C VAL A 10 1.82 -10.19 -11.85
N HIS A 11 1.94 -9.25 -10.91
CA HIS A 11 3.08 -9.16 -10.02
C HIS A 11 2.95 -10.18 -8.86
N GLY A 12 3.98 -10.34 -8.04
CA GLY A 12 3.99 -11.26 -6.88
C GLY A 12 2.76 -11.13 -5.96
N GLY A 13 2.62 -12.06 -5.02
CA GLY A 13 1.43 -12.13 -4.15
C GLY A 13 0.60 -13.42 -4.30
N LYS A 14 1.14 -14.44 -4.97
CA LYS A 14 0.59 -15.80 -4.97
C LYS A 14 1.03 -16.63 -3.76
N ILE A 15 1.66 -16.01 -2.76
CA ILE A 15 2.28 -16.70 -1.63
C ILE A 15 1.30 -17.61 -0.89
N GLN A 16 0.03 -17.19 -0.74
CA GLN A 16 -1.00 -18.03 -0.10
C GLN A 16 -1.32 -19.29 -0.92
N GLU A 17 -1.43 -19.17 -2.24
CA GLU A 17 -1.64 -20.29 -3.15
C GLU A 17 -0.42 -21.22 -3.16
N MET A 18 0.77 -20.63 -3.30
CA MET A 18 2.02 -21.39 -3.36
C MET A 18 2.32 -22.11 -2.03
N ARG A 19 2.00 -21.53 -0.87
CA ARG A 19 2.11 -22.22 0.43
C ARG A 19 1.16 -23.40 0.54
N ARG A 20 -0.03 -23.36 -0.08
CA ARG A 20 -0.93 -24.53 -0.11
C ARG A 20 -0.36 -25.68 -0.94
N ILE A 21 0.39 -25.37 -2.00
CA ILE A 21 0.96 -26.38 -2.92
C ILE A 21 2.29 -26.93 -2.38
N PHE A 22 3.17 -26.06 -1.91
CA PHE A 22 4.56 -26.40 -1.57
C PHE A 22 4.84 -26.45 -0.06
N GLY A 23 3.87 -26.07 0.78
CA GLY A 23 3.99 -26.08 2.24
C GLY A 23 4.58 -24.81 2.84
N GLU A 24 4.68 -24.79 4.17
CA GLU A 24 5.13 -23.62 4.95
C GLU A 24 6.62 -23.30 4.80
N SER A 25 7.43 -24.28 4.39
CA SER A 25 8.87 -24.11 4.14
C SER A 25 9.19 -23.40 2.81
N LEU A 26 8.17 -22.99 2.06
CA LEU A 26 8.35 -22.25 0.81
C LEU A 26 9.01 -20.89 1.09
N LEU A 27 10.22 -20.72 0.56
CA LEU A 27 10.90 -19.43 0.50
C LEU A 27 10.36 -18.61 -0.69
N ASP A 28 9.70 -17.50 -0.41
CA ASP A 28 9.21 -16.56 -1.42
C ASP A 28 10.01 -15.25 -1.41
N VAL A 29 10.68 -14.98 -2.52
CA VAL A 29 11.47 -13.75 -2.76
C VAL A 29 10.94 -12.97 -3.98
N SER A 30 9.69 -13.25 -4.38
CA SER A 30 9.10 -12.69 -5.62
C SER A 30 8.47 -11.30 -5.47
N ALA A 31 8.33 -10.79 -4.25
CA ALA A 31 7.49 -9.61 -3.95
C ALA A 31 8.20 -8.47 -3.21
N SER A 32 9.54 -8.41 -3.18
CA SER A 32 10.31 -7.37 -2.46
C SER A 32 9.84 -7.12 -1.01
N MET A 33 9.26 -8.13 -0.38
CA MET A 33 8.73 -8.03 0.98
C MET A 33 9.88 -8.07 1.98
N ASN A 34 9.71 -7.38 3.10
CA ASN A 34 10.66 -7.45 4.20
C ASN A 34 10.61 -8.85 4.85
N PRO A 35 11.72 -9.62 4.87
CA PRO A 35 11.75 -10.93 5.53
C PRO A 35 11.70 -10.83 7.07
N PHE A 36 11.97 -9.64 7.63
CA PHE A 36 11.93 -9.34 9.06
C PHE A 36 10.70 -8.49 9.39
N VAL A 37 9.53 -9.15 9.43
CA VAL A 37 8.26 -8.49 9.76
C VAL A 37 8.38 -7.84 11.15
N PRO A 38 8.15 -6.53 11.28
CA PRO A 38 8.20 -5.88 12.57
C PRO A 38 7.07 -6.40 13.46
N GLU A 39 7.38 -6.70 14.71
CA GLU A 39 6.36 -6.99 15.72
C GLU A 39 5.71 -5.68 16.16
N PHE A 40 4.40 -5.56 15.95
CA PHE A 40 3.62 -4.47 16.50
C PHE A 40 2.25 -4.97 16.95
N SER A 41 1.78 -4.47 18.09
CA SER A 41 0.41 -4.67 18.53
C SER A 41 -0.49 -3.71 17.76
N CYS A 42 -1.42 -4.24 16.97
CA CYS A 42 -2.50 -3.44 16.42
C CYS A 42 -3.61 -3.34 17.47
N ALA A 43 -3.62 -2.23 18.22
CA ALA A 43 -4.72 -1.90 19.12
C ALA A 43 -5.66 -0.95 18.38
N TYR A 44 -6.93 -1.32 18.29
CA TYR A 44 -8.00 -0.47 17.78
C TYR A 44 -9.23 -0.67 18.67
N ASN A 45 -10.04 0.36 18.86
CA ASN A 45 -11.32 0.21 19.53
C ASN A 45 -12.37 -0.25 18.53
N HIS A 46 -13.30 -1.09 18.95
CA HIS A 46 -14.40 -1.51 18.07
C HIS A 46 -15.28 -0.34 17.61
N GLU A 47 -15.37 0.72 18.43
CA GLU A 47 -16.10 1.95 18.10
C GLU A 47 -15.44 2.68 16.91
N ASP A 48 -14.11 2.65 16.80
CA ASP A 48 -13.37 3.27 15.70
C ASP A 48 -13.68 2.58 14.36
N LEU A 49 -14.08 1.31 14.37
CA LEU A 49 -14.48 0.56 13.18
C LEU A 49 -15.90 0.91 12.68
N ALA A 50 -16.70 1.57 13.51
CA ALA A 50 -18.07 1.95 13.17
C ALA A 50 -18.14 3.29 12.41
N VAL A 51 -17.03 4.02 12.34
CA VAL A 51 -16.92 5.34 11.70
C VAL A 51 -15.99 5.29 10.49
N TYR A 52 -16.20 6.21 9.55
CA TYR A 52 -15.25 6.38 8.45
C TYR A 52 -13.93 6.93 9.00
N PRO A 53 -12.76 6.47 8.51
CA PRO A 53 -11.49 7.01 8.94
C PRO A 53 -11.35 8.50 8.59
N ASP A 54 -10.43 9.19 9.27
CA ASP A 54 -10.00 10.53 8.89
C ASP A 54 -9.48 10.54 7.43
N ASP A 55 -10.22 11.19 6.54
CA ASP A 55 -9.91 11.27 5.12
C ASP A 55 -8.84 12.35 4.82
N SER A 56 -8.49 13.18 5.81
CA SER A 56 -7.39 14.15 5.71
C SER A 56 -6.01 13.51 6.00
N TYR A 57 -5.99 12.33 6.63
CA TYR A 57 -4.80 11.61 7.05
C TYR A 57 -3.86 12.44 7.96
N THR A 58 -4.41 13.33 8.77
CA THR A 58 -3.64 14.37 9.48
C THR A 58 -2.54 13.76 10.34
N ALA A 59 -2.89 12.84 11.25
CA ALA A 59 -1.92 12.20 12.14
C ALA A 59 -0.83 11.40 11.41
N LEU A 60 -1.18 10.79 10.27
CA LEU A 60 -0.22 10.05 9.45
C LEU A 60 0.76 11.01 8.74
N LYS A 61 0.26 12.11 8.17
CA LYS A 61 1.09 13.12 7.52
C LYS A 61 2.05 13.78 8.52
N GLU A 62 1.57 14.15 9.70
CA GLU A 62 2.42 14.69 10.78
C GLU A 62 3.53 13.72 11.17
N LYS A 63 3.22 12.42 11.28
CA LYS A 63 4.23 11.41 11.62
C LYS A 63 5.29 11.27 10.54
N ILE A 64 4.90 11.24 9.26
CA ILE A 64 5.82 11.18 8.12
C ILE A 64 6.67 12.46 8.07
N SER A 65 6.05 13.63 8.22
CA SER A 65 6.70 14.95 8.28
C SER A 65 7.82 14.95 9.34
N SER A 66 7.52 14.49 10.56
CA SER A 66 8.49 14.39 11.64
C SER A 66 9.67 13.47 11.33
N VAL A 67 9.44 12.36 10.61
CA VAL A 67 10.49 11.40 10.26
C VAL A 67 11.41 11.94 9.16
N PHE A 68 10.86 12.65 8.18
CA PHE A 68 11.59 13.06 6.97
C PHE A 68 11.94 14.57 6.91
N GLY A 69 11.49 15.36 7.88
CA GLY A 69 11.74 16.81 7.93
C GLY A 69 11.09 17.58 6.78
N ARG A 70 9.85 17.21 6.42
CA ARG A 70 9.09 17.80 5.30
C ARG A 70 7.81 18.42 5.77
N ASP A 71 7.30 19.38 5.01
CA ASP A 71 6.01 20.00 5.32
C ASP A 71 4.88 18.98 5.07
N THR A 72 3.82 19.02 5.89
CA THR A 72 2.62 18.19 5.71
C THR A 72 1.93 18.43 4.37
N GLU A 73 2.06 19.63 3.83
CA GLU A 73 1.54 20.01 2.51
C GLU A 73 2.31 19.35 1.36
N GLU A 74 3.55 18.91 1.61
CA GLU A 74 4.37 18.17 0.64
C GLU A 74 4.07 16.65 0.64
N ILE A 75 3.18 16.18 1.54
CA ILE A 75 2.93 14.75 1.76
C ILE A 75 1.57 14.33 1.19
N CYS A 76 1.62 13.40 0.23
CA CYS A 76 0.45 12.74 -0.33
C CYS A 76 0.37 11.28 0.15
N VAL A 77 -0.81 10.88 0.63
CA VAL A 77 -1.10 9.51 1.09
C VAL A 77 -2.06 8.85 0.10
N GLY A 78 -1.86 7.56 -0.16
CA GLY A 78 -2.73 6.75 -1.01
C GLY A 78 -2.53 5.26 -0.75
N ASN A 79 -3.30 4.38 -1.41
CA ASN A 79 -3.24 2.94 -1.16
C ASN A 79 -2.07 2.24 -1.87
N GLY A 80 -0.88 2.86 -1.79
CA GLY A 80 0.33 2.43 -2.44
C GLY A 80 0.76 3.36 -3.58
N SER A 81 2.06 3.32 -3.88
CA SER A 81 2.70 4.20 -4.86
C SER A 81 2.11 4.07 -6.27
N ALA A 82 1.68 2.87 -6.67
CA ALA A 82 1.08 2.65 -7.99
C ALA A 82 -0.21 3.46 -8.19
N GLU A 83 -1.04 3.60 -7.15
CA GLU A 83 -2.24 4.44 -7.21
C GLU A 83 -1.85 5.91 -7.34
N ILE A 84 -0.91 6.38 -6.52
CA ILE A 84 -0.43 7.77 -6.53
C ILE A 84 0.13 8.13 -7.91
N ILE A 85 0.99 7.29 -8.50
CA ILE A 85 1.56 7.50 -9.84
C ILE A 85 0.44 7.58 -10.88
N ARG A 86 -0.53 6.67 -10.84
CA ARG A 86 -1.66 6.67 -11.78
C ARG A 86 -2.50 7.94 -11.67
N VAL A 87 -2.79 8.39 -10.44
CA VAL A 87 -3.57 9.62 -10.21
C VAL A 87 -2.78 10.84 -10.69
N PHE A 88 -1.48 10.90 -10.39
CA PHE A 88 -0.60 11.96 -10.86
C PHE A 88 -0.68 12.12 -12.38
N CYS A 89 -0.44 11.05 -13.14
CA CYS A 89 -0.54 11.09 -14.60
C CYS A 89 -1.92 11.57 -15.07
N LYS A 90 -3.02 11.06 -14.48
CA LYS A 90 -4.38 11.46 -14.87
C LYS A 90 -4.68 12.95 -14.66
N VAL A 91 -4.09 13.57 -13.65
CA VAL A 91 -4.32 14.98 -13.33
C VAL A 91 -3.39 15.89 -14.15
N THR A 92 -2.21 15.41 -14.54
CA THR A 92 -1.26 16.16 -15.37
C THR A 92 -1.51 16.04 -16.87
N ASP A 93 -2.22 15.00 -17.31
CA ASP A 93 -2.55 14.75 -18.72
C ASP A 93 -3.81 15.52 -19.20
N GLY A 94 -4.37 16.40 -18.36
CA GLY A 94 -5.47 17.31 -18.69
C GLY A 94 -5.00 18.75 -18.83
#